data_AF-A0A9E0J981-F1
#
_entry.id   AF-A0A9E0J981-F1
#
_cell.length_a   1.000
_cell.length_b   1.000
_cell.length_c   1.000
_cell.angle_alpha   90.00
_cell.angle_beta   90.00
_cell.angle_gamma   90.00
#
_symmetry.space_group_name_H-M   'P 1'
#
loop_
_entity.id
_entity.type
_entity.pdbx_description
1 polymer ?
#
loop_
_entity_poly.entity_id
_entity_poly.type
_entity_poly.pdbx_seq_one_letter_code
_entity_poly.pdbx_strand_id
1 'polypeptide(L)'
;MNNIRYLLLLAAPAILLASGGSGGPTDIIPRAINFTIFAAILYYFVAGAAKQFYFGRKDAIAQKLDSIQMKLRESNSKKEEALQKVEEAKVTVRALIETAKKEAVMMSEKIAVDANTEIENLEKAMHDKVKIEERQMQRAIVNEILDELFKEGSVALDENEMINIINKKVA
;
A
#
# COMPACT_ATOMS: atom_id res chain seq x y z
N MET A 1 -37.68 -36.25 25.37
CA MET A 1 -38.83 -36.94 26.01
C MET A 1 -40.21 -36.32 25.72
N ASN A 2 -40.31 -35.28 24.86
CA ASN A 2 -41.59 -34.62 24.55
C ASN A 2 -42.26 -35.19 23.28
N ASN A 3 -41.48 -35.69 22.31
CA ASN A 3 -42.00 -36.22 21.05
C ASN A 3 -42.87 -37.48 21.25
N ILE A 4 -42.55 -38.30 22.26
CA ILE A 4 -43.33 -39.50 22.60
C ILE A 4 -44.72 -39.11 23.12
N ARG A 5 -44.84 -37.98 23.84
CA ARG A 5 -46.11 -37.50 24.40
C ARG A 5 -47.04 -36.96 23.32
N TYR A 6 -46.50 -36.25 22.33
CA TYR A 6 -47.28 -35.81 21.16
C TYR A 6 -47.74 -37.01 20.31
N LEU A 7 -46.90 -38.04 20.19
CA LEU A 7 -47.24 -39.27 19.48
C LEU A 7 -48.34 -40.06 20.21
N LEU A 8 -48.28 -40.12 21.55
CA LEU A 8 -49.34 -40.70 22.41
C LEU A 8 -50.65 -39.91 22.33
N LEU A 9 -50.59 -38.57 22.29
CA LEU A 9 -51.75 -37.70 22.16
C LEU A 9 -52.39 -37.78 20.76
N LEU A 10 -51.59 -38.03 19.72
CA LEU A 10 -52.06 -38.29 18.35
C LEU A 10 -52.72 -39.69 18.22
N ALA A 11 -52.23 -40.67 18.98
CA ALA A 11 -52.73 -42.05 18.97
C ALA A 11 -53.95 -42.28 19.89
N ALA A 12 -54.14 -41.45 20.91
CA ALA A 12 -55.23 -41.58 21.87
C ALA A 12 -56.65 -41.63 21.25
N PRO A 13 -56.99 -40.83 20.23
CA PRO A 13 -58.30 -40.90 19.57
C PRO A 13 -58.49 -42.21 18.81
N ALA A 14 -57.44 -42.74 18.16
CA ALA A 14 -57.49 -44.00 17.42
C ALA A 14 -57.72 -45.20 18.37
N ILE A 15 -57.13 -45.14 19.57
CA ILE A 15 -57.31 -46.15 20.62
C ILE A 15 -58.72 -46.04 21.24
N LEU A 16 -59.22 -44.83 21.49
CA LEU A 16 -60.57 -44.59 22.00
C LEU A 16 -61.68 -44.98 21.00
N LEU A 17 -61.48 -44.70 19.71
CA LEU A 17 -62.35 -45.16 18.61
C LEU A 17 -62.32 -46.69 18.43
N ALA A 18 -61.20 -47.34 18.75
CA ALA A 18 -61.07 -48.80 18.73
C ALA A 18 -61.70 -49.48 19.97
N SER A 19 -61.72 -48.82 21.13
CA SER A 19 -62.31 -49.35 22.38
C SER A 19 -63.83 -49.18 22.49
N GLY A 20 -64.46 -48.43 21.58
CA GLY A 20 -65.91 -48.21 21.56
C GLY A 20 -66.66 -49.23 20.70
N GLY A 21 -67.11 -50.33 21.30
CA GLY A 21 -68.28 -51.08 20.81
C GLY A 21 -68.07 -52.56 20.52
N SER A 22 -68.62 -53.40 21.41
CA SER A 22 -68.99 -54.78 21.11
C SER A 22 -70.26 -54.80 20.24
N GLY A 23 -70.17 -55.39 19.03
CA GLY A 23 -71.32 -56.01 18.35
C GLY A 23 -71.81 -55.37 17.04
N GLY A 24 -71.70 -56.10 15.92
CA GLY A 24 -72.58 -55.96 14.73
C GLY A 24 -71.87 -55.61 13.39
N PRO A 25 -72.08 -56.38 12.30
CA PRO A 25 -71.54 -56.08 10.96
C PRO A 25 -72.11 -54.82 10.28
N THR A 26 -73.05 -54.10 10.90
CA THR A 26 -73.72 -52.90 10.36
C THR A 26 -73.09 -51.56 10.79
N ASP A 27 -72.07 -51.56 11.65
CA ASP A 27 -71.47 -50.35 12.23
C ASP A 27 -70.34 -49.71 11.40
N ILE A 28 -70.04 -50.25 10.23
CA ILE A 28 -68.89 -49.80 9.41
C ILE A 28 -69.12 -48.38 8.87
N ILE A 29 -70.34 -48.04 8.46
CA ILE A 29 -70.67 -46.72 7.89
C ILE A 29 -70.50 -45.58 8.91
N PRO A 30 -71.10 -45.61 10.12
CA PRO A 30 -70.91 -44.54 11.10
C PRO A 30 -69.46 -44.43 11.59
N ARG A 31 -68.73 -45.55 11.68
CA ARG A 31 -67.28 -45.55 12.02
C ARG A 31 -66.43 -44.93 10.90
N ALA A 32 -66.76 -45.18 9.63
CA ALA A 32 -66.08 -44.57 8.50
C ALA A 32 -66.27 -43.05 8.47
N ILE A 33 -67.48 -42.56 8.73
CA ILE A 33 -67.76 -41.12 8.82
C ILE A 33 -66.95 -40.48 9.95
N ASN A 34 -66.93 -41.09 11.14
CA ASN A 34 -66.13 -40.60 12.27
C ASN A 34 -64.62 -40.60 11.96
N PHE A 35 -64.11 -41.64 11.29
CA PHE A 35 -62.73 -41.70 10.85
C PHE A 35 -62.41 -40.62 9.80
N THR A 36 -63.31 -40.36 8.85
CA THR A 36 -63.15 -39.30 7.86
C THR A 36 -63.11 -37.92 8.51
N ILE A 37 -63.99 -37.64 9.47
CA ILE A 37 -63.99 -36.39 10.24
C ILE A 37 -62.68 -36.26 11.03
N PHE A 38 -62.24 -37.33 11.69
CA PHE A 38 -60.96 -37.35 12.40
C PHE A 38 -59.76 -37.13 11.47
N ALA A 39 -59.72 -37.81 10.33
CA ALA A 39 -58.67 -37.66 9.33
C ALA A 39 -58.64 -36.24 8.74
N ALA A 40 -59.80 -35.61 8.54
CA ALA A 40 -59.91 -34.22 8.08
C ALA A 40 -59.34 -33.24 9.12
N ILE A 41 -59.69 -33.40 10.40
CA ILE A 41 -59.15 -32.58 11.49
C ILE A 41 -57.64 -32.80 11.64
N LEU A 42 -57.18 -34.05 11.61
CA LEU A 42 -55.76 -34.38 11.71
C LEU A 42 -54.97 -33.77 10.53
N TYR A 43 -55.49 -33.89 9.31
CA TYR A 43 -54.89 -33.26 8.13
C TYR A 43 -54.80 -31.74 8.29
N TYR A 44 -55.86 -31.08 8.77
CA TYR A 44 -55.87 -29.63 8.99
C TYR A 44 -54.75 -29.17 9.93
N PHE A 45 -54.53 -29.88 11.05
CA PHE A 45 -53.49 -29.53 12.01
C PHE A 45 -52.07 -29.94 11.57
N VAL A 46 -51.91 -31.10 10.93
CA VAL A 46 -50.59 -31.63 10.58
C VAL A 46 -50.06 -31.07 9.26
N ALA A 47 -50.92 -30.80 8.27
CA ALA A 47 -50.48 -30.37 6.95
C ALA A 47 -49.65 -29.08 6.99
N GLY A 48 -50.04 -28.10 7.82
CA GLY A 48 -49.28 -26.85 7.99
C GLY A 48 -47.90 -27.07 8.58
N ALA A 49 -47.81 -27.77 9.72
CA ALA A 49 -46.56 -28.04 10.42
C ALA A 49 -45.61 -28.93 9.60
N ALA A 50 -46.15 -29.97 8.96
CA ALA A 50 -45.38 -30.84 8.08
C ALA A 50 -44.83 -30.04 6.88
N LYS A 51 -45.68 -29.26 6.20
CA LYS A 51 -45.28 -28.42 5.07
C LYS A 51 -44.15 -27.46 5.47
N GLN A 52 -44.34 -26.71 6.56
CA GLN A 52 -43.34 -25.76 7.04
C GLN A 52 -42.02 -26.44 7.42
N PHE A 53 -42.07 -27.62 8.03
CA PHE A 53 -40.87 -28.38 8.38
C PHE A 53 -40.08 -28.84 7.14
N TYR A 54 -40.77 -29.36 6.11
CA TYR A 54 -40.11 -29.79 4.88
C TYR A 54 -39.55 -28.61 4.07
N PHE A 55 -40.33 -27.53 3.89
CA PHE A 55 -39.86 -26.35 3.17
C PHE A 55 -38.75 -25.61 3.91
N GLY A 56 -38.86 -25.44 5.23
CA GLY A 56 -37.81 -24.81 6.03
C GLY A 56 -36.48 -25.55 5.99
N ARG A 57 -36.50 -26.90 6.00
CA ARG A 57 -35.27 -27.70 5.84
C ARG A 57 -34.69 -27.60 4.43
N LYS A 58 -35.53 -27.63 3.40
CA LYS A 58 -35.10 -27.44 2.01
C LYS A 58 -34.42 -26.09 1.84
N ASP A 59 -35.02 -25.02 2.37
CA ASP A 59 -34.49 -23.66 2.25
C ASP A 59 -33.20 -23.50 3.05
N ALA A 60 -33.10 -24.09 4.25
CA ALA A 60 -31.86 -24.09 5.02
C ALA A 60 -30.71 -24.82 4.31
N ILE A 61 -31.00 -25.93 3.61
CA ILE A 61 -29.99 -26.65 2.82
C ILE A 61 -29.59 -25.81 1.59
N ALA A 62 -30.54 -25.20 0.90
CA ALA A 62 -30.27 -24.32 -0.23
C ALA A 62 -29.40 -23.13 0.18
N GLN A 63 -29.71 -22.46 1.30
CA GLN A 63 -28.89 -21.36 1.84
C GLN A 63 -27.47 -21.82 2.22
N LYS A 64 -27.31 -23.02 2.80
CA LYS A 64 -25.99 -23.57 3.11
C LYS A 64 -25.18 -23.85 1.86
N LEU A 65 -25.78 -24.43 0.82
CA LEU A 65 -25.10 -24.69 -0.45
C LEU A 65 -24.73 -23.39 -1.17
N ASP A 66 -25.62 -22.40 -1.16
CA ASP A 66 -25.36 -21.11 -1.78
C ASP A 66 -24.25 -20.35 -1.06
N SER A 67 -24.28 -20.30 0.28
CA SER A 67 -23.21 -19.69 1.07
C SER A 67 -21.86 -20.38 0.92
N ILE A 68 -21.82 -21.71 0.76
CA ILE A 68 -20.57 -22.43 0.48
C ILE A 68 -20.04 -22.08 -0.92
N GLN A 69 -20.92 -22.04 -1.93
CA GLN A 69 -20.54 -21.66 -3.27
C GLN A 69 -20.05 -20.21 -3.35
N MET A 70 -20.73 -19.27 -2.66
CA MET A 70 -20.27 -17.89 -2.53
C MET A 70 -18.91 -17.81 -1.86
N LYS A 71 -18.71 -18.48 -0.71
CA LYS A 71 -17.40 -18.50 -0.03
C LYS A 71 -16.30 -19.10 -0.90
N LEU A 72 -16.59 -20.15 -1.66
CA LEU A 72 -15.63 -20.76 -2.58
C LEU A 72 -15.27 -19.81 -3.72
N ARG A 73 -16.28 -19.17 -4.33
CA ARG A 73 -16.07 -18.15 -5.37
C ARG A 73 -15.27 -16.96 -4.86
N GLU A 74 -15.63 -16.43 -3.69
CA GLU A 74 -14.89 -15.33 -3.04
C GLU A 74 -13.45 -15.72 -2.73
N SER A 75 -13.22 -16.93 -2.21
CA SER A 75 -11.87 -17.41 -1.93
C SER A 75 -11.04 -17.56 -3.20
N ASN A 76 -11.63 -18.06 -4.28
CA ASN A 76 -10.95 -18.19 -5.56
C ASN A 76 -10.66 -16.83 -6.20
N SER A 77 -11.62 -15.89 -6.17
CA SER A 77 -11.43 -14.51 -6.63
C SER A 77 -10.31 -13.83 -5.85
N LYS A 78 -10.33 -13.90 -4.52
CA LYS A 78 -9.28 -13.31 -3.67
C LYS A 78 -7.91 -13.93 -3.94
N LYS A 79 -7.85 -15.23 -4.20
CA LYS A 79 -6.60 -15.91 -4.58
C LYS A 79 -6.09 -15.41 -5.92
N GLU A 80 -6.97 -15.29 -6.92
CA GLU A 80 -6.60 -14.81 -8.25
C GLU A 80 -6.15 -13.36 -8.22
N GLU A 81 -6.87 -12.47 -7.52
CA GLU A 81 -6.45 -11.08 -7.29
C GLU A 81 -5.10 -10.98 -6.57
N ALA A 82 -4.86 -11.83 -5.57
CA ALA A 82 -3.57 -11.87 -4.88
C ALA A 82 -2.44 -12.32 -5.81
N LEU A 83 -2.68 -13.31 -6.67
CA LEU A 83 -1.71 -13.77 -7.66
C LEU A 83 -1.43 -12.70 -8.72
N GLN A 84 -2.46 -12.01 -9.21
CA GLN A 84 -2.31 -10.89 -10.14
C GLN A 84 -1.47 -9.77 -9.51
N LYS A 85 -1.78 -9.37 -8.27
CA LYS A 85 -0.98 -8.37 -7.53
C LYS A 85 0.47 -8.79 -7.35
N VAL A 86 0.74 -10.08 -7.12
CA VAL A 86 2.11 -10.60 -7.00
C VAL A 86 2.85 -10.53 -8.34
N GLU A 87 2.20 -10.88 -9.44
CA GLU A 87 2.82 -10.78 -10.77
C GLU A 87 3.04 -9.32 -11.19
N GLU A 88 2.07 -8.43 -10.96
CA GLU A 88 2.24 -6.99 -11.16
C GLU A 88 3.39 -6.43 -10.31
N ALA A 89 3.48 -6.81 -9.04
CA ALA A 89 4.57 -6.40 -8.15
C ALA A 89 5.94 -6.91 -8.65
N LYS A 90 6.03 -8.13 -9.19
CA LYS A 90 7.29 -8.63 -9.77
C LYS A 90 7.70 -7.83 -11.00
N VAL A 91 6.75 -7.47 -11.87
CA VAL A 91 7.03 -6.66 -13.06
C VAL A 91 7.49 -5.26 -12.66
N THR A 92 6.81 -4.61 -11.71
CA THR A 92 7.19 -3.29 -11.22
C THR A 92 8.55 -3.30 -10.52
N VAL A 93 8.86 -4.33 -9.72
CA VAL A 93 10.19 -4.49 -9.09
C VAL A 93 11.29 -4.64 -10.13
N ARG A 94 11.08 -5.43 -11.19
CA ARG A 94 12.07 -5.57 -12.27
C ARG A 94 12.32 -4.23 -12.97
N ALA A 95 11.24 -3.52 -13.32
CA ALA A 95 11.33 -2.20 -13.93
C ALA A 95 12.05 -1.20 -12.99
N LEU A 96 11.75 -1.22 -11.69
CA LEU A 96 12.38 -0.37 -10.69
C LEU A 96 13.88 -0.65 -10.57
N ILE A 97 14.29 -1.92 -10.55
CA ILE A 97 15.71 -2.31 -10.49
C ILE A 97 16.44 -1.84 -11.76
N GLU A 98 15.84 -1.98 -12.94
CA GLU A 98 16.44 -1.49 -14.18
C GLU A 98 16.58 0.03 -14.20
N THR A 99 15.55 0.75 -13.77
CA THR A 99 15.59 2.22 -13.65
C THR A 99 16.63 2.66 -12.63
N ALA A 100 16.66 2.06 -11.44
CA ALA A 100 17.64 2.38 -10.40
C ALA A 100 19.09 2.13 -10.86
N LYS A 101 19.34 1.07 -11.65
CA LYS A 101 20.66 0.83 -12.26
C LYS A 101 21.03 1.92 -13.25
N LYS A 102 20.11 2.32 -14.13
CA LYS A 102 20.35 3.42 -15.09
C LYS A 102 20.59 4.74 -14.37
N GLU A 103 19.79 5.05 -13.35
CA GLU A 103 19.96 6.24 -12.52
C GLU A 103 21.29 6.23 -11.76
N ALA A 104 21.72 5.09 -11.21
CA ALA A 104 23.01 4.99 -10.54
C ALA A 104 24.19 5.28 -11.49
N VAL A 105 24.13 4.75 -12.72
CA VAL A 105 25.15 5.04 -13.74
C VAL A 105 25.13 6.52 -14.13
N MET A 106 23.96 7.08 -14.42
CA MET A 106 23.83 8.51 -14.76
C MET A 106 24.28 9.42 -13.61
N MET A 107 23.97 9.06 -12.36
CA MET A 107 24.41 9.79 -11.18
C MET A 107 25.94 9.74 -11.04
N SER A 108 26.55 8.57 -11.22
CA SER A 108 28.00 8.42 -11.18
C SER A 108 28.69 9.25 -12.26
N GLU A 109 28.16 9.23 -13.48
CA GLU A 109 28.69 10.03 -14.60
C GLU A 109 28.55 11.52 -14.32
N LYS A 110 27.38 11.95 -13.81
CA LYS A 110 27.15 13.34 -13.41
C LYS A 110 28.11 13.78 -12.32
N ILE A 111 28.32 12.97 -11.27
CA ILE A 111 29.28 13.27 -10.21
C ILE A 111 30.71 13.41 -10.78
N ALA A 112 31.11 12.56 -11.72
CA ALA A 112 32.42 12.65 -12.35
C ALA A 112 32.58 13.94 -13.16
N VAL A 113 31.55 14.32 -13.92
CA VAL A 113 31.55 15.59 -14.68
C VAL A 113 31.58 16.79 -13.72
N ASP A 114 30.72 16.81 -12.71
CA ASP A 114 30.65 17.89 -11.73
C ASP A 114 32.00 18.04 -11.00
N ALA A 115 32.63 16.92 -10.59
CA ALA A 115 33.94 16.92 -9.95
C ALA A 115 35.04 17.48 -10.88
N ASN A 116 35.07 17.06 -12.15
CA ASN A 116 36.04 17.60 -13.11
C ASN A 116 35.85 19.11 -13.32
N THR A 117 34.60 19.56 -13.37
CA THR A 117 34.27 20.98 -13.52
C THR A 117 34.69 21.77 -12.29
N GLU A 118 34.52 21.20 -11.10
CA GLU A 118 34.96 21.80 -9.84
C GLU A 118 36.48 21.89 -9.77
N ILE A 119 37.21 20.85 -10.18
CA ILE A 119 38.68 20.86 -10.28
C ILE A 119 39.15 21.98 -11.22
N GLU A 120 38.57 22.08 -12.42
CA GLU A 120 38.95 23.13 -13.39
C GLU A 120 38.69 24.54 -12.83
N ASN A 121 37.58 24.73 -12.12
CA ASN A 121 37.28 25.99 -11.44
C ASN A 121 38.27 26.30 -10.31
N LEU A 122 38.69 25.27 -9.56
CA LEU A 122 39.64 25.40 -8.47
C LEU A 122 41.04 25.74 -9.00
N GLU A 123 41.47 25.12 -10.10
CA GLU A 123 42.72 25.45 -10.80
C GLU A 123 42.73 26.90 -11.27
N LYS A 124 41.65 27.36 -11.92
CA LYS A 124 41.52 28.77 -12.34
C LYS A 124 41.60 29.72 -11.16
N ALA A 125 40.86 29.43 -10.09
CA ALA A 125 40.88 30.24 -8.88
C ALA A 125 42.27 30.29 -8.21
N MET A 126 43.01 29.17 -8.22
CA MET A 126 44.39 29.12 -7.72
C MET A 126 45.35 29.92 -8.59
N HIS A 127 45.27 29.79 -9.92
CA HIS A 127 46.08 30.60 -10.82
C HIS A 127 45.84 32.10 -10.64
N ASP A 128 44.60 32.51 -10.42
CA ASP A 128 44.27 33.91 -10.16
C ASP A 128 44.81 34.38 -8.80
N LYS A 129 44.75 33.55 -7.76
CA LYS A 129 45.37 33.83 -6.45
C LYS A 129 46.89 33.99 -6.56
N VAL A 130 47.57 33.06 -7.24
CA VAL A 130 49.02 33.11 -7.45
C VAL A 130 49.41 34.42 -8.15
N LYS A 131 48.70 34.83 -9.21
CA LYS A 131 48.96 36.10 -9.89
C LYS A 131 48.77 37.32 -8.99
N ILE A 132 47.80 37.28 -8.08
CA ILE A 132 47.58 38.37 -7.12
C ILE A 132 48.73 38.42 -6.11
N GLU A 133 49.13 37.28 -5.56
CA GLU A 133 50.26 37.18 -4.62
C GLU A 133 51.58 37.57 -5.25
N GLU A 134 51.86 37.15 -6.49
CA GLU A 134 53.05 37.56 -7.25
C GLU A 134 53.12 39.08 -7.38
N ARG A 135 52.00 39.74 -7.71
CA ARG A 135 51.96 41.21 -7.81
C ARG A 135 52.17 41.88 -6.45
N GLN A 136 51.65 41.31 -5.37
CA GLN A 136 51.86 41.82 -4.02
C GLN A 136 53.32 41.67 -3.59
N MET A 137 53.92 40.49 -3.85
CA MET A 137 55.32 40.19 -3.57
C MET A 137 56.26 41.09 -4.39
N GLN A 138 56.01 41.27 -5.69
CA GLN A 138 56.78 42.20 -6.53
C GLN A 138 56.77 43.62 -5.95
N ARG A 139 55.60 44.12 -5.52
CA ARG A 139 55.51 45.43 -4.87
C ARG A 139 56.27 45.48 -3.55
N ALA A 140 56.17 44.42 -2.74
CA ALA A 140 56.88 44.32 -1.46
C ALA A 140 58.40 44.32 -1.65
N ILE A 141 58.93 43.50 -2.56
CA ILE A 141 60.36 43.43 -2.89
C ILE A 141 60.86 44.76 -3.46
N VAL A 142 60.11 45.39 -4.37
CA VAL A 142 60.49 46.70 -4.92
C VAL A 142 60.56 47.74 -3.81
N ASN A 143 59.60 47.78 -2.88
CA ASN A 143 59.65 48.69 -1.75
C ASN A 143 60.84 48.38 -0.82
N GLU A 144 61.13 47.11 -0.55
CA GLU A 144 62.25 46.70 0.30
C GLU A 144 63.61 47.07 -0.31
N ILE A 145 63.81 46.82 -1.60
CA ILE A 145 65.02 47.22 -2.33
C ILE A 145 65.15 48.75 -2.37
N LEU A 146 64.05 49.48 -2.61
CA LEU A 146 64.08 50.94 -2.56
C LEU A 146 64.49 51.42 -1.17
N ASP A 147 63.88 50.89 -0.11
CA ASP A 147 64.21 51.22 1.28
C ASP A 147 65.67 50.88 1.63
N GLU A 148 66.21 49.78 1.11
CA GLU A 148 67.61 49.37 1.31
C GLU A 148 68.59 50.25 0.52
N LEU A 149 68.28 50.58 -0.74
CA LEU A 149 69.06 51.54 -1.55
C LEU A 149 69.04 52.94 -0.94
N PHE A 150 67.93 53.36 -0.34
CA PHE A 150 67.83 54.61 0.41
C PHE A 150 68.62 54.58 1.73
N LYS A 151 68.90 53.41 2.30
CA LYS A 151 69.70 53.23 3.52
C LYS A 151 71.20 53.05 3.25
N GLU A 152 71.57 52.28 2.23
CA GLU A 152 72.97 51.99 1.86
C GLU A 152 73.56 53.06 0.92
N GLY A 153 72.73 53.64 0.05
CA GLY A 153 73.10 54.78 -0.78
C GLY A 153 73.01 56.07 0.02
N SER A 154 74.14 56.58 0.50
CA SER A 154 74.31 57.98 0.91
C SER A 154 74.18 58.92 -0.30
N VAL A 155 73.07 58.90 -1.02
CA VAL A 155 72.79 59.84 -2.10
C VAL A 155 71.86 60.88 -1.53
N ALA A 156 72.42 62.07 -1.33
CA ALA A 156 71.67 63.31 -1.21
C ALA A 156 70.69 63.40 -2.39
N LEU A 157 69.43 62.99 -2.18
CA LEU A 157 68.33 63.55 -2.95
C LEU A 157 68.23 65.00 -2.46
N ASP A 158 69.06 65.86 -3.04
CA ASP A 158 69.00 67.29 -2.84
C ASP A 158 67.59 67.74 -3.24
N GLU A 159 66.87 68.25 -2.24
CA GLU A 159 65.48 68.72 -2.29
C GLU A 159 65.22 69.67 -3.49
N ASN A 160 66.29 70.25 -4.03
CA ASN A 160 66.29 71.14 -5.19
C ASN A 160 66.13 70.45 -6.56
N GLU A 161 66.55 69.18 -6.75
CA GLU A 161 66.35 68.49 -8.04
C GLU A 161 64.91 67.99 -8.22
N MET A 162 64.24 67.61 -7.13
CA MET A 162 62.85 67.15 -7.16
C MET A 162 61.89 68.29 -7.57
N ILE A 163 62.17 69.53 -7.16
CA ILE A 163 61.38 70.71 -7.52
C ILE A 163 61.58 71.10 -9.00
N ASN A 164 62.78 70.92 -9.55
CA ASN A 164 63.06 71.24 -10.96
C ASN A 164 62.40 70.26 -11.95
N ILE A 165 62.26 68.98 -11.58
CA ILE A 165 61.56 68.00 -12.42
C ILE A 165 60.06 68.28 -12.48
N ILE A 166 59.47 68.77 -11.38
CA ILE A 166 58.06 69.18 -11.35
C ILE A 166 57.84 70.44 -12.20
N ASN A 167 58.73 71.44 -12.11
CA ASN A 167 58.58 72.69 -12.88
C ASN A 167 58.84 72.53 -14.38
N LYS A 168 59.66 71.57 -14.81
CA LYS A 168 59.93 71.33 -16.25
C LYS A 168 58.83 70.54 -16.97
N LYS A 169 57.90 69.91 -16.24
CA LYS A 169 56.76 69.19 -16.83
C LYS A 169 55.51 70.06 -17.03
N VAL A 170 55.55 71.32 -16.58
CA VAL A 170 54.44 72.30 -16.69
C VAL A 170 54.80 73.50 -17.59
N ALA A 171 55.87 73.38 -18.39
CA ALA A 171 56.18 74.30 -19.49
C ALA A 171 56.32 73.53 -20.80
#